data_AF-A0AAD7ING5-F1
#
_entry.id   AF-A0AAD7ING5-F1
#
_cell.length_a   1.000
_cell.length_b   1.000
_cell.length_c   1.000
_cell.angle_alpha   90.00
_cell.angle_beta   90.00
_cell.angle_gamma   90.00
#
_symmetry.space_group_name_H-M   'P 1'
#
loop_
_entity.id
_entity.type
_entity.pdbx_description
1 polymer ?
#
loop_
_entity_poly.entity_id
_entity_poly.type
_entity_poly.pdbx_seq_one_letter_code
_entity_poly.pdbx_strand_id
1 'polypeptide(L)'
;MARQRQVVSHKVPLDSANLCNSFWSNSLIFPLYAATASLMVIFLGVLWASSYGLRWHAFWFKTTPNEPEYASETHSVAAHVEKHGGRTIFAFKIARLAGCLTLLSLSLFSLVVDKDDGEETEALQASAHQAAMCVTYFYALFLAILSITGTWKWSRVIIKHVNTVLLCALGVYFYRDVFPLATFARTPMDFAEGRLLWAKIINLFAVAVVIPLFVPCQYIPVDPKNPMRSTPEQTALIISMVFYFCLDPLIFLAYRIPHLNFDRLPPLADYGYTENLKADVFPHSDVFAGKKCHVFFVFVWVYRWTVLGMTVMLIIVALSAFISPIGSNRLLR
;
A
#
# COMPACT_ATOMS: atom_id res chain seq x y z
N MET A 1 50.93 -29.16 39.86
CA MET A 1 50.21 -30.02 38.88
C MET A 1 48.79 -29.49 38.73
N ALA A 2 48.55 -28.62 37.74
CA ALA A 2 47.23 -28.06 37.44
C ALA A 2 46.59 -28.88 36.32
N ARG A 3 45.39 -29.42 36.58
CA ARG A 3 44.63 -30.27 35.65
C ARG A 3 43.73 -29.38 34.81
N GLN A 4 44.12 -29.10 33.56
CA GLN A 4 43.26 -28.43 32.58
C GLN A 4 42.02 -29.30 32.32
N ARG A 5 40.83 -28.76 32.63
CA ARG A 5 39.57 -29.27 32.10
C ARG A 5 39.46 -28.80 30.64
N GLN A 6 39.71 -29.70 29.70
CA GLN A 6 39.24 -29.52 28.33
C GLN A 6 37.71 -29.56 28.34
N VAL A 7 37.08 -28.42 28.08
CA VAL A 7 35.66 -28.35 27.72
C VAL A 7 35.59 -28.82 26.27
N VAL A 8 35.26 -30.10 26.09
CA VAL A 8 34.95 -30.68 24.78
C VAL A 8 33.64 -30.06 24.33
N SER A 9 33.72 -29.07 23.42
CA SER A 9 32.54 -28.53 22.73
C SER A 9 31.99 -29.61 21.81
N HIS A 10 30.93 -30.27 22.24
CA HIS A 10 30.21 -31.26 21.46
C HIS A 10 29.49 -30.51 20.32
N LYS A 11 30.04 -30.56 19.10
CA LYS A 11 29.31 -30.15 17.89
C LYS A 11 28.13 -31.11 17.72
N VAL A 12 26.94 -30.69 18.15
CA VAL A 12 25.69 -31.39 17.84
C VAL A 12 25.40 -31.13 16.36
N PRO A 13 25.33 -32.16 15.49
CA PRO A 13 24.88 -31.97 14.13
C PRO A 13 23.41 -31.54 14.17
N LEU A 14 23.14 -30.29 13.82
CA LEU A 14 21.79 -29.76 13.70
C LEU A 14 21.11 -30.44 12.51
N ASP A 15 20.09 -31.24 12.80
CA ASP A 15 19.17 -31.75 11.78
C ASP A 15 18.61 -30.58 10.97
N SER A 16 18.68 -30.69 9.63
CA SER A 16 18.16 -29.69 8.68
C SER A 16 16.70 -29.30 8.95
N ALA A 17 15.92 -30.21 9.55
CA ALA A 17 14.55 -29.97 10.00
C ALA A 17 14.43 -28.87 11.07
N ASN A 18 15.36 -28.79 12.01
CA ASN A 18 15.35 -27.77 13.07
C ASN A 18 15.72 -26.38 12.52
N LEU A 19 16.64 -26.33 11.56
CA LEU A 19 17.05 -25.10 10.89
C LEU A 19 15.90 -24.53 10.04
N CYS A 20 15.16 -25.41 9.36
CA CYS A 20 13.95 -25.06 8.62
C CYS A 20 12.89 -24.49 9.57
N ASN A 21 12.53 -25.21 10.65
CA ASN A 21 11.53 -24.73 11.61
C ASN A 21 11.89 -23.36 12.21
N SER A 22 13.17 -23.13 12.52
CA SER A 22 13.65 -21.85 13.03
C SER A 22 13.50 -20.72 12.00
N PHE A 23 13.76 -21.00 10.72
CA PHE A 23 13.57 -20.04 9.63
C PHE A 23 12.11 -19.61 9.45
N TRP A 24 11.16 -20.56 9.47
CA TRP A 24 9.72 -20.27 9.33
C TRP A 24 9.12 -19.53 10.54
N SER A 25 9.75 -19.62 11.72
CA SER A 25 9.30 -18.93 12.93
C SER A 25 9.74 -17.46 13.02
N ASN A 26 10.63 -16.99 12.13
CA ASN A 26 11.20 -15.66 12.24
C ASN A 26 10.30 -14.58 11.63
N SER A 27 10.11 -13.49 12.38
CA SER A 27 9.23 -12.39 11.96
C SER A 27 9.69 -11.65 10.70
N LEU A 28 10.99 -11.72 10.36
CA LEU A 28 11.54 -11.14 9.12
C LEU A 28 11.02 -11.81 7.84
N ILE A 29 10.37 -12.97 7.94
CA ILE A 29 9.86 -13.69 6.78
C ILE A 29 8.45 -13.23 6.35
N PHE A 30 7.73 -12.50 7.21
CA PHE A 30 6.39 -12.00 6.90
C PHE A 30 6.30 -11.14 5.62
N PRO A 31 7.26 -10.24 5.33
CA PRO A 31 7.24 -9.48 4.08
C PRO A 31 7.42 -10.37 2.85
N LEU A 32 8.12 -11.51 3.00
CA LEU A 32 8.29 -12.50 1.94
C LEU A 32 6.96 -13.20 1.64
N TYR A 33 6.18 -13.57 2.66
CA TYR A 33 4.81 -14.07 2.45
C TYR A 33 3.90 -13.04 1.80
N ALA A 34 4.02 -11.76 2.18
CA ALA A 34 3.27 -10.70 1.54
C ALA A 34 3.66 -10.56 0.06
N ALA A 35 4.95 -10.68 -0.27
CA ALA A 35 5.44 -10.65 -1.65
C ALA A 35 4.94 -11.85 -2.47
N THR A 36 4.98 -13.07 -1.93
CA THR A 36 4.47 -14.26 -2.63
C THR A 36 2.96 -14.23 -2.81
N ALA A 37 2.21 -13.81 -1.79
CA ALA A 37 0.77 -13.60 -1.89
C ALA A 37 0.43 -12.53 -2.94
N SER A 38 1.18 -11.42 -2.95
CA SER A 38 1.04 -10.36 -3.96
C SER A 38 1.28 -10.89 -5.37
N LEU A 39 2.33 -11.68 -5.57
CA LEU A 39 2.64 -12.32 -6.85
C LEU A 39 1.50 -13.24 -7.29
N MET A 40 0.98 -14.07 -6.38
CA MET A 40 -0.14 -14.97 -6.66
C MET A 40 -1.40 -14.19 -7.08
N VAL A 41 -1.72 -13.08 -6.42
CA VAL A 41 -2.86 -12.23 -6.77
C VAL A 41 -2.67 -11.58 -8.15
N ILE A 42 -1.46 -11.10 -8.47
CA ILE A 42 -1.16 -10.55 -9.80
C ILE A 42 -1.31 -11.64 -10.86
N PHE A 43 -0.79 -12.84 -10.60
CA PHE A 43 -0.88 -13.96 -11.53
C PHE A 43 -2.34 -14.37 -11.78
N LEU A 44 -3.15 -14.50 -10.73
CA LEU A 44 -4.59 -14.72 -10.83
C LEU A 44 -5.29 -13.60 -11.61
N GLY A 45 -4.93 -12.35 -11.38
CA GLY A 45 -5.45 -11.20 -12.11
C GLY A 45 -5.10 -11.22 -13.60
N VAL A 46 -3.88 -11.64 -13.95
CA VAL A 46 -3.44 -11.83 -15.34
C VAL A 46 -4.18 -13.00 -15.99
N LEU A 47 -4.35 -14.12 -15.29
CA LEU A 47 -5.15 -15.26 -15.77
C LEU A 47 -6.63 -14.88 -15.97
N TRP A 48 -7.16 -13.99 -15.14
CA TRP A 48 -8.54 -13.51 -15.24
C TRP A 48 -8.72 -12.42 -16.30
N ALA A 49 -7.68 -11.62 -16.59
CA ALA A 49 -7.66 -10.69 -17.71
C ALA A 49 -7.37 -11.39 -19.06
N SER A 50 -6.72 -12.55 -19.02
CA SER A 50 -6.49 -13.44 -20.15
C SER A 50 -7.82 -13.99 -20.68
N SER A 51 -7.83 -14.39 -21.96
CA SER A 51 -9.01 -14.79 -22.75
C SER A 51 -9.94 -15.80 -22.06
N TYR A 52 -9.44 -16.60 -21.12
CA TYR A 52 -10.24 -17.46 -20.27
C TYR A 52 -11.19 -16.66 -19.36
N GLY A 53 -10.68 -15.68 -18.61
CA GLY A 53 -11.51 -14.89 -17.72
C GLY A 53 -12.53 -13.98 -18.41
N LEU A 54 -12.19 -13.46 -19.59
CA LEU A 54 -13.13 -12.69 -20.41
C LEU A 54 -14.33 -13.55 -20.88
N ARG A 55 -14.09 -14.82 -21.21
CA ARG A 55 -15.14 -15.79 -21.58
C ARG A 55 -16.03 -16.16 -20.39
N TRP A 56 -15.45 -16.33 -19.20
CA TRP A 56 -16.21 -16.59 -17.98
C TRP A 56 -17.00 -15.37 -17.49
N HIS A 57 -16.45 -14.16 -17.63
CA HIS A 57 -17.15 -12.92 -17.28
C HIS A 57 -18.34 -12.66 -18.23
N ALA A 58 -18.16 -12.90 -19.54
CA ALA A 58 -19.25 -12.82 -20.53
C ALA A 58 -20.35 -13.88 -20.32
N PHE A 59 -20.01 -15.01 -19.70
CA PHE A 59 -20.95 -16.07 -19.35
C PHE A 59 -21.83 -15.70 -18.13
N TRP A 60 -21.25 -15.04 -17.11
CA TRP A 60 -21.96 -14.68 -15.89
C TRP A 60 -22.63 -13.29 -15.93
N PHE A 61 -21.98 -12.32 -16.56
CA PHE A 61 -22.50 -10.98 -16.75
C PHE A 61 -22.74 -10.80 -18.24
N LYS A 62 -24.02 -10.64 -18.66
CA LYS A 62 -24.43 -10.23 -20.01
C LYS A 62 -23.96 -8.80 -20.32
N THR A 63 -22.66 -8.58 -20.27
CA THR A 63 -22.00 -7.32 -20.60
C THR A 63 -21.20 -7.59 -21.85
N THR A 64 -21.60 -6.98 -22.96
CA THR A 64 -20.80 -6.96 -24.17
C THR A 64 -19.45 -6.33 -23.85
N PRO A 65 -18.33 -6.97 -24.21
CA PRO A 65 -17.02 -6.39 -23.97
C PRO A 65 -16.90 -5.13 -24.83
N ASN A 66 -16.78 -3.96 -24.19
CA ASN A 66 -16.25 -2.79 -24.88
C ASN A 66 -14.82 -3.14 -25.28
N GLU A 67 -14.57 -3.20 -26.59
CA GLU A 67 -13.23 -3.33 -27.15
C GLU A 67 -12.32 -2.27 -26.53
N PRO A 68 -11.11 -2.62 -26.04
CA PRO A 68 -10.12 -1.61 -25.75
C PRO A 68 -9.70 -0.98 -27.08
N GLU A 69 -10.12 0.26 -27.29
CA GLU A 69 -9.59 1.14 -28.31
C GLU A 69 -8.05 1.20 -28.17
N TYR A 70 -7.37 0.52 -29.09
CA TYR A 70 -5.92 0.56 -29.23
C TYR A 70 -5.55 1.95 -29.76
N ALA A 71 -5.41 2.91 -28.86
CA ALA A 71 -4.88 4.21 -29.20
C ALA A 71 -3.42 4.05 -29.68
N SER A 72 -3.22 4.39 -30.95
CA SER A 72 -1.96 4.35 -31.70
C SER A 72 -0.76 4.85 -30.91
N GLU A 73 0.32 4.07 -30.91
CA GLU A 73 1.59 4.38 -30.26
C GLU A 73 2.26 5.60 -30.93
N THR A 74 2.26 6.73 -30.24
CA THR A 74 3.24 7.79 -30.51
C THR A 74 4.38 7.64 -29.51
N HIS A 75 5.59 7.32 -30.01
CA HIS A 75 6.82 7.06 -29.24
C HIS A 75 7.41 8.29 -28.54
N SER A 76 6.59 9.27 -28.12
CA SER A 76 7.07 10.44 -27.39
C SER A 76 7.03 10.19 -25.88
N VAL A 77 8.16 10.40 -25.20
CA VAL A 77 8.27 10.32 -23.73
C VAL A 77 7.22 11.22 -23.06
N ALA A 78 6.90 12.37 -23.66
CA ALA A 78 5.88 13.28 -23.15
C ALA A 78 4.47 12.65 -23.16
N ALA A 79 4.11 11.92 -24.22
CA ALA A 79 2.83 11.23 -24.32
C ALA A 79 2.71 10.09 -23.29
N HIS A 80 3.83 9.39 -23.02
CA HIS A 80 3.87 8.36 -21.96
C HIS A 80 3.66 8.96 -20.57
N VAL A 81 4.30 10.10 -20.29
CA VAL A 81 4.14 10.82 -19.01
C VAL A 81 2.71 11.32 -18.82
N GLU A 82 2.08 11.84 -19.88
CA GLU A 82 0.69 12.29 -19.84
C GLU A 82 -0.27 11.13 -19.60
N LYS A 83 -0.08 9.99 -20.27
CA LYS A 83 -0.86 8.76 -20.05
C LYS A 83 -0.74 8.21 -18.62
N HIS A 84 0.38 8.50 -17.94
CA HIS A 84 0.57 8.15 -16.54
C HIS A 84 0.06 9.20 -15.54
N GLY A 85 -0.74 10.17 -16.01
CA GLY A 85 -1.40 11.23 -15.24
C GLY A 85 -0.49 12.40 -14.88
N GLY A 86 0.51 12.66 -15.74
CA GLY A 86 1.29 13.88 -15.72
C GLY A 86 2.63 13.78 -15.00
N ARG A 87 3.40 14.87 -15.11
CA ARG A 87 4.80 14.95 -14.67
C ARG A 87 4.99 14.73 -13.17
N THR A 88 4.07 15.26 -12.35
CA THR A 88 4.15 15.14 -10.88
C THR A 88 4.02 13.70 -10.42
N ILE A 89 3.03 12.97 -10.95
CA ILE A 89 2.81 11.57 -10.59
C ILE A 89 3.93 10.70 -11.11
N PHE A 90 4.41 10.97 -12.32
CA PHE A 90 5.57 10.28 -12.86
C PHE A 90 6.83 10.51 -12.02
N ALA A 91 7.07 11.72 -11.52
CA ALA A 91 8.18 12.02 -10.61
C ALA A 91 8.09 11.20 -9.30
N PHE A 92 6.90 11.07 -8.70
CA PHE A 92 6.73 10.22 -7.52
C PHE A 92 6.98 8.73 -7.80
N LYS A 93 6.68 8.23 -9.01
CA LYS A 93 7.03 6.86 -9.41
C LYS A 93 8.53 6.66 -9.49
N ILE A 94 9.25 7.64 -10.05
CA ILE A 94 10.72 7.63 -10.08
C ILE A 94 11.30 7.69 -8.66
N ALA A 95 10.77 8.57 -7.80
CA ALA A 95 11.18 8.65 -6.41
C ALA A 95 10.98 7.33 -5.67
N ARG A 96 9.86 6.63 -5.92
CA ARG A 96 9.62 5.27 -5.39
C ARG A 96 10.65 4.28 -5.92
N LEU A 97 10.94 4.30 -7.23
CA LEU A 97 11.95 3.41 -7.83
C LEU A 97 13.32 3.63 -7.18
N ALA A 98 13.74 4.87 -7.03
CA ALA A 98 14.98 5.24 -6.36
C ALA A 98 15.00 4.74 -4.91
N GLY A 99 13.90 4.91 -4.18
CA GLY A 99 13.74 4.41 -2.82
C GLY A 99 13.80 2.89 -2.70
N CYS A 100 13.19 2.14 -3.63
CA CYS A 100 13.31 0.68 -3.67
C CYS A 100 14.75 0.24 -3.99
N LEU A 101 15.42 0.95 -4.89
CA LEU A 101 16.81 0.67 -5.26
C LEU A 101 17.76 0.90 -4.08
N THR A 102 17.55 1.97 -3.30
CA THR A 102 18.34 2.24 -2.09
C THR A 102 18.06 1.22 -0.98
N LEU A 103 16.83 0.73 -0.82
CA LEU A 103 16.54 -0.38 0.11
C LEU A 103 17.25 -1.67 -0.30
N LEU A 104 17.23 -1.99 -1.60
CA LEU A 104 17.95 -3.15 -2.14
C LEU A 104 19.45 -3.03 -1.90
N SER A 105 20.05 -1.88 -2.21
CA SER A 105 21.49 -1.68 -2.06
C SER A 105 21.93 -1.73 -0.61
N LEU A 106 21.18 -1.12 0.31
CA LEU A 106 21.45 -1.21 1.75
C LEU A 106 21.32 -2.64 2.28
N SER A 107 20.36 -3.41 1.76
CA SER A 107 20.17 -4.81 2.18
C SER A 107 21.27 -5.72 1.63
N LEU A 108 21.69 -5.49 0.39
CA LEU A 108 22.80 -6.21 -0.22
C LEU A 108 24.13 -5.88 0.49
N PHE A 109 24.32 -4.62 0.88
CA PHE A 109 25.48 -4.19 1.65
C PHE A 109 25.54 -4.89 3.01
N SER A 110 24.42 -4.96 3.74
CA SER A 110 24.36 -5.73 5.00
C SER A 110 24.73 -7.21 4.81
N LEU A 111 24.26 -7.83 3.71
CA LEU A 111 24.58 -9.23 3.41
C LEU A 111 26.07 -9.48 3.10
N VAL A 112 26.75 -8.49 2.54
CA VAL A 112 28.19 -8.59 2.22
C VAL A 112 29.04 -8.37 3.47
N VAL A 113 28.69 -7.39 4.30
CA VAL A 113 29.44 -7.09 5.54
C VAL A 113 29.31 -8.22 6.56
N ASP A 114 28.13 -8.83 6.70
CA ASP A 114 27.89 -9.93 7.65
C ASP A 114 28.67 -11.22 7.30
N LYS A 115 29.16 -11.32 6.05
CA LYS A 115 29.93 -12.47 5.55
C LYS A 115 31.39 -12.50 6.03
N ASP A 116 31.95 -11.37 6.44
CA ASP A 116 33.38 -11.25 6.77
C ASP A 116 33.70 -11.57 8.24
N ASP A 117 32.71 -11.57 9.15
CA ASP A 117 32.97 -11.51 10.60
C ASP A 117 32.44 -12.72 11.44
N GLY A 118 31.82 -13.75 10.86
CA GLY A 118 30.99 -14.72 11.62
C GLY A 118 31.35 -16.21 11.58
N GLU A 119 31.26 -16.88 12.76
CA GLU A 119 31.34 -18.33 12.96
C GLU A 119 30.20 -19.08 12.19
N GLU A 120 30.51 -20.22 11.56
CA GLU A 120 29.75 -20.85 10.44
C GLU A 120 28.24 -21.08 10.65
N THR A 121 27.74 -21.13 11.89
CA THR A 121 26.37 -21.65 12.18
C THR A 121 25.34 -20.54 12.42
N GLU A 122 25.68 -19.48 13.16
CA GLU A 122 24.79 -18.31 13.37
C GLU A 122 24.76 -17.41 12.13
N ALA A 123 25.88 -17.30 11.41
CA ALA A 123 25.99 -16.58 10.15
C ALA A 123 25.07 -17.15 9.06
N LEU A 124 24.86 -18.47 9.03
CA LEU A 124 23.97 -19.10 8.04
C LEU A 124 22.50 -18.72 8.25
N GLN A 125 22.06 -18.58 9.50
CA GLN A 125 20.67 -18.22 9.79
C GLN A 125 20.43 -16.71 9.69
N ALA A 126 21.37 -15.87 10.15
CA ALA A 126 21.31 -14.42 9.95
C ALA A 126 21.28 -14.06 8.46
N SER A 127 22.14 -14.69 7.66
CA SER A 127 22.19 -14.50 6.20
C SER A 127 20.91 -14.97 5.50
N ALA A 128 20.23 -16.02 5.97
CA ALA A 128 18.96 -16.47 5.39
C ALA A 128 17.83 -15.42 5.53
N HIS A 129 17.72 -14.74 6.68
CA HIS A 129 16.71 -13.70 6.89
C HIS A 129 17.01 -12.42 6.12
N GLN A 130 18.29 -12.01 6.09
CA GLN A 130 18.72 -10.88 5.28
C GLN A 130 18.50 -11.16 3.78
N ALA A 131 18.75 -12.41 3.34
CA ALA A 131 18.44 -12.84 1.98
C ALA A 131 16.94 -12.78 1.68
N ALA A 132 16.07 -13.19 2.61
CA ALA A 132 14.62 -13.07 2.46
C ALA A 132 14.20 -11.61 2.22
N MET A 133 14.72 -10.67 3.02
CA MET A 133 14.46 -9.24 2.83
C MET A 133 15.01 -8.71 1.50
N CYS A 134 16.21 -9.13 1.09
CA CYS A 134 16.77 -8.81 -0.23
C CYS A 134 15.84 -9.26 -1.37
N VAL A 135 15.31 -10.50 -1.30
CA VAL A 135 14.34 -11.01 -2.28
C VAL A 135 13.07 -10.16 -2.30
N THR A 136 12.56 -9.74 -1.14
CA THR A 136 11.37 -8.86 -1.09
C THR A 136 11.61 -7.50 -1.73
N TYR A 137 12.76 -6.87 -1.48
CA TYR A 137 13.10 -5.58 -2.08
C TYR A 137 13.43 -5.70 -3.57
N PHE A 138 14.01 -6.82 -3.99
CA PHE A 138 14.20 -7.12 -5.41
C PHE A 138 12.86 -7.22 -6.13
N TYR A 139 11.90 -7.95 -5.55
CA TYR A 139 10.53 -8.01 -6.05
C TYR A 139 9.86 -6.62 -6.09
N ALA A 140 10.01 -5.81 -5.04
CA ALA A 140 9.48 -4.46 -5.00
C ALA A 140 10.11 -3.54 -6.06
N LEU A 141 11.42 -3.67 -6.31
CA LEU A 141 12.13 -2.95 -7.37
C LEU A 141 11.62 -3.37 -8.75
N PHE A 142 11.49 -4.67 -8.99
CA PHE A 142 10.96 -5.19 -10.25
C PHE A 142 9.55 -4.67 -10.54
N LEU A 143 8.65 -4.72 -9.54
CA LEU A 143 7.32 -4.14 -9.66
C LEU A 143 7.35 -2.62 -9.85
N ALA A 144 8.27 -1.90 -9.20
CA ALA A 144 8.41 -0.46 -9.38
C ALA A 144 8.81 -0.12 -10.84
N ILE A 145 9.72 -0.88 -11.44
CA ILE A 145 10.08 -0.75 -12.88
C ILE A 145 8.84 -1.02 -13.74
N LEU A 146 8.12 -2.12 -13.48
CA LEU A 146 6.92 -2.48 -14.23
C LEU A 146 5.81 -1.42 -14.09
N SER A 147 5.77 -0.68 -12.99
CA SER A 147 4.83 0.43 -12.81
C SER A 147 5.12 1.65 -13.68
N ILE A 148 6.35 1.79 -14.19
CA ILE A 148 6.79 2.89 -15.05
C ILE A 148 6.66 2.50 -16.52
N THR A 149 6.98 1.25 -16.87
CA THR A 149 6.94 0.75 -18.26
C THR A 149 5.57 0.21 -18.66
N GLY A 150 4.81 -0.32 -17.70
CA GLY A 150 3.51 -0.93 -17.95
C GLY A 150 2.43 0.10 -18.31
N THR A 151 1.33 -0.39 -18.89
CA THR A 151 0.19 0.47 -19.22
C THR A 151 -0.44 1.08 -17.96
N TRP A 152 -1.13 2.21 -18.12
CA TRP A 152 -1.72 2.97 -17.01
C TRP A 152 -2.60 2.14 -16.06
N LYS A 153 -3.46 1.26 -16.62
CA LYS A 153 -4.38 0.41 -15.82
C LYS A 153 -3.60 -0.54 -14.91
N TRP A 154 -2.62 -1.24 -15.46
CA TRP A 154 -1.79 -2.19 -14.72
C TRP A 154 -0.84 -1.48 -13.75
N SER A 155 -0.32 -0.32 -14.13
CA SER A 155 0.51 0.52 -13.27
C SER A 155 -0.19 0.86 -11.94
N ARG A 156 -1.49 1.20 -11.96
CA ARG A 156 -2.26 1.46 -10.72
C ARG A 156 -2.37 0.23 -9.82
N VAL A 157 -2.59 -0.95 -10.40
CA VAL A 157 -2.68 -2.21 -9.64
C VAL A 157 -1.32 -2.55 -9.03
N ILE A 158 -0.26 -2.52 -9.84
CA ILE A 158 1.11 -2.79 -9.41
C ILE A 158 1.54 -1.85 -8.27
N ILE A 159 1.21 -0.56 -8.35
CA ILE A 159 1.54 0.42 -7.31
C ILE A 159 0.88 0.06 -5.97
N LYS A 160 -0.37 -0.43 -5.99
CA LYS A 160 -1.03 -0.90 -4.76
C LYS A 160 -0.28 -2.09 -4.17
N HIS A 161 0.12 -3.06 -5.00
CA HIS A 161 0.89 -4.22 -4.55
C HIS A 161 2.24 -3.83 -3.95
N VAL A 162 3.00 -2.95 -4.60
CA VAL A 162 4.27 -2.43 -4.06
C VAL A 162 4.06 -1.75 -2.72
N ASN A 163 3.06 -0.86 -2.62
CA ASN A 163 2.76 -0.18 -1.36
C ASN A 163 2.37 -1.18 -0.25
N THR A 164 1.56 -2.20 -0.55
CA THR A 164 1.17 -3.22 0.43
C THR A 164 2.37 -4.01 0.94
N VAL A 165 3.26 -4.45 0.05
CA VAL A 165 4.47 -5.20 0.44
C VAL A 165 5.42 -4.34 1.27
N LEU A 166 5.67 -3.09 0.86
CA LEU A 166 6.52 -2.17 1.60
C LEU A 166 5.91 -1.77 2.95
N LEU A 167 4.59 -1.61 3.04
CA LEU A 167 3.90 -1.34 4.31
C LEU A 167 3.96 -2.54 5.24
N CYS A 168 3.86 -3.76 4.71
CA CYS A 168 4.08 -4.98 5.49
C CYS A 168 5.51 -5.05 6.02
N ALA A 169 6.52 -4.78 5.19
CA ALA A 169 7.91 -4.67 5.62
C ALA A 169 8.10 -3.61 6.71
N LEU A 170 7.49 -2.43 6.55
CA LEU A 170 7.53 -1.37 7.54
C LEU A 170 6.90 -1.80 8.86
N GLY A 171 5.77 -2.51 8.83
CA GLY A 171 5.12 -3.05 10.03
C GLY A 171 6.00 -4.05 10.79
N VAL A 172 6.77 -4.87 10.08
CA VAL A 172 7.72 -5.81 10.67
C VAL A 172 8.88 -5.09 11.35
N TYR A 173 9.52 -4.13 10.68
CA TYR A 173 10.57 -3.30 11.30
C TYR A 173 10.02 -2.46 12.47
N PHE A 174 8.78 -1.95 12.34
CA PHE A 174 8.14 -1.23 13.43
C PHE A 174 7.95 -2.12 14.66
N TYR A 175 7.47 -3.35 14.48
CA TYR A 175 7.31 -4.31 15.58
C TYR A 175 8.64 -4.75 16.19
N ARG A 176 9.68 -4.96 15.37
CA ARG A 176 10.98 -5.47 15.82
C ARG A 176 11.87 -4.42 16.45
N ASP A 177 11.83 -3.18 15.96
CA ASP A 177 12.84 -2.17 16.31
C ASP A 177 12.25 -0.89 16.90
N VAL A 178 11.07 -0.46 16.43
CA VAL A 178 10.46 0.78 16.94
C VAL A 178 9.63 0.53 18.20
N PHE A 179 8.86 -0.56 18.23
CA PHE A 179 8.00 -0.91 19.36
C PHE A 179 8.77 -1.19 20.66
N PRO A 180 9.92 -1.91 20.65
CA PRO A 180 10.73 -2.08 21.85
C PRO A 180 11.22 -0.75 22.45
N LEU A 181 11.51 0.26 21.64
CA LEU A 181 11.96 1.57 22.14
C LEU A 181 10.87 2.31 22.94
N ALA A 182 9.61 1.99 22.70
CA ALA A 182 8.50 2.51 23.50
C ALA A 182 8.31 1.75 24.83
N THR A 183 9.11 0.72 25.10
CA THR A 183 9.00 -0.16 26.27
C THR A 183 10.33 -0.25 27.01
N PHE A 184 10.35 0.06 28.31
CA PHE A 184 11.60 0.01 29.10
C PHE A 184 12.28 -1.37 29.20
N ALA A 185 11.54 -2.46 28.93
CA ALA A 185 12.00 -3.82 29.16
C ALA A 185 12.56 -4.53 27.92
N ARG A 186 12.46 -3.95 26.71
CA ARG A 186 12.84 -4.63 25.47
C ARG A 186 13.85 -3.81 24.69
N THR A 187 14.89 -4.47 24.18
CA THR A 187 15.83 -3.90 23.23
C THR A 187 15.43 -4.25 21.80
N PRO A 188 15.71 -3.38 20.81
CA PRO A 188 15.48 -3.69 19.40
C PRO A 188 16.24 -4.97 19.00
N MET A 189 15.58 -5.81 18.20
CA MET A 189 16.11 -7.12 17.84
C MET A 189 17.25 -7.01 16.81
N ASP A 190 17.20 -6.01 15.93
CA ASP A 190 18.20 -5.80 14.87
C ASP A 190 19.23 -4.71 15.23
N PHE A 191 19.46 -4.48 16.53
CA PHE A 191 20.36 -3.43 17.01
C PHE A 191 21.79 -3.53 16.47
N ALA A 192 22.25 -4.76 16.18
CA ALA A 192 23.59 -5.03 15.67
C ALA A 192 23.89 -4.32 14.33
N GLU A 193 22.86 -4.05 13.50
CA GLU A 193 23.01 -3.30 12.25
C GLU A 193 23.31 -1.80 12.47
N GLY A 194 23.05 -1.27 13.68
CA GLY A 194 23.38 0.09 14.08
C GLY A 194 22.77 1.18 13.18
N ARG A 195 23.62 2.05 12.62
CA ARG A 195 23.20 3.20 11.79
C ARG A 195 22.53 2.78 10.47
N LEU A 196 22.88 1.61 9.94
CA LEU A 196 22.31 1.11 8.68
C LEU A 196 20.85 0.74 8.83
N LEU A 197 20.46 0.17 9.98
CA LEU A 197 19.07 -0.15 10.31
C LEU A 197 18.19 1.10 10.22
N TRP A 198 18.61 2.18 10.88
CA TRP A 198 17.86 3.43 10.89
C TRP A 198 17.75 4.05 9.50
N ALA A 199 18.81 3.96 8.68
CA ALA A 199 18.75 4.38 7.29
C ALA A 199 17.70 3.56 6.50
N LYS A 200 17.65 2.24 6.69
CA LYS A 200 16.62 1.37 6.09
C LYS A 200 15.21 1.77 6.56
N ILE A 201 15.00 1.96 7.87
CA ILE A 201 13.68 2.32 8.43
C ILE A 201 13.21 3.69 7.92
N ILE A 202 14.07 4.71 7.94
CA ILE A 202 13.72 6.05 7.47
C ILE A 202 13.37 6.03 5.98
N ASN A 203 14.19 5.36 5.17
CA ASN A 203 13.94 5.25 3.74
C ASN A 203 12.66 4.42 3.46
N LEU A 204 12.46 3.32 4.18
CA LEU A 204 11.26 2.50 4.06
C LEU A 204 10.00 3.28 4.45
N PHE A 205 10.05 4.08 5.52
CA PHE A 205 8.97 4.96 5.93
C PHE A 205 8.67 6.02 4.86
N ALA A 206 9.71 6.65 4.30
CA ALA A 206 9.54 7.63 3.23
C ALA A 206 8.86 7.01 2.00
N VAL A 207 9.28 5.80 1.58
CA VAL A 207 8.74 5.17 0.38
C VAL A 207 7.36 4.55 0.61
N ALA A 208 7.12 3.93 1.77
CA ALA A 208 5.89 3.21 2.07
C ALA A 208 4.76 4.11 2.57
N VAL A 209 5.07 5.23 3.24
CA VAL A 209 4.07 6.13 3.84
C VAL A 209 4.08 7.49 3.16
N VAL A 210 5.22 8.18 3.14
CA VAL A 210 5.29 9.57 2.64
C VAL A 210 4.93 9.63 1.15
N ILE A 211 5.58 8.85 0.29
CA ILE A 211 5.30 8.90 -1.15
C ILE A 211 3.81 8.67 -1.46
N PRO A 212 3.15 7.58 -1.01
CA PRO A 212 1.73 7.39 -1.27
C PRO A 212 0.84 8.51 -0.76
N LEU A 213 1.17 9.11 0.40
CA LEU A 213 0.35 10.14 1.03
C LEU A 213 0.38 11.48 0.27
N PHE A 214 1.52 11.78 -0.37
CA PHE A 214 1.78 13.02 -1.11
C PHE A 214 1.59 12.88 -2.63
N VAL A 215 1.28 11.68 -3.16
CA VAL A 215 0.94 11.51 -4.58
C VAL A 215 -0.43 12.12 -4.87
N PRO A 216 -0.56 13.02 -5.86
CA PRO A 216 -1.86 13.55 -6.24
C PRO A 216 -2.75 12.48 -6.85
N CYS A 217 -4.01 12.48 -6.45
CA CYS A 217 -5.02 11.62 -7.06
C CYS A 217 -5.28 12.08 -8.49
N GLN A 218 -5.25 11.13 -9.42
CA GLN A 218 -5.67 11.38 -10.79
C GLN A 218 -7.18 11.43 -10.83
N TYR A 219 -7.72 12.48 -11.42
CA TYR A 219 -9.14 12.55 -11.75
C TYR A 219 -9.46 11.45 -12.77
N ILE A 220 -10.42 10.59 -12.40
CA ILE A 220 -11.00 9.60 -13.29
C ILE A 220 -12.49 9.97 -13.39
N PRO A 221 -12.97 10.35 -14.58
CA PRO A 221 -14.37 10.72 -14.75
C PRO A 221 -15.26 9.50 -14.48
N VAL A 222 -16.39 9.74 -13.82
CA VAL A 222 -17.38 8.69 -13.53
C VAL A 222 -18.04 8.19 -14.81
N ASP A 223 -18.40 9.12 -15.71
CA ASP A 223 -18.82 8.81 -17.08
C ASP A 223 -17.71 9.21 -18.08
N PRO A 224 -16.98 8.25 -18.66
CA PRO A 224 -15.95 8.53 -19.66
C PRO A 224 -16.49 9.21 -20.93
N LYS A 225 -17.80 9.07 -21.24
CA LYS A 225 -18.41 9.64 -22.44
C LYS A 225 -18.71 11.13 -22.29
N ASN A 226 -18.94 11.59 -21.07
CA ASN A 226 -19.20 12.98 -20.74
C ASN A 226 -18.35 13.43 -19.54
N PRO A 227 -17.03 13.63 -19.73
CA PRO A 227 -16.14 14.00 -18.64
C PRO A 227 -16.51 15.40 -18.10
N MET A 228 -16.71 15.49 -16.79
CA MET A 228 -17.01 16.74 -16.12
C MET A 228 -15.72 17.50 -15.74
N ARG A 229 -15.88 18.75 -15.31
CA ARG A 229 -14.74 19.55 -14.83
C ARG A 229 -14.27 18.99 -13.48
N SER A 230 -12.98 18.69 -13.38
CA SER A 230 -12.39 18.19 -12.14
C SER A 230 -12.51 19.19 -10.99
N THR A 231 -12.88 18.67 -9.83
CA THR A 231 -12.92 19.43 -8.58
C THR A 231 -11.59 19.34 -7.83
N PRO A 232 -11.27 20.33 -6.96
CA PRO A 232 -10.09 20.26 -6.10
C PRO A 232 -10.06 19.02 -5.21
N GLU A 233 -11.21 18.53 -4.75
CA GLU A 233 -11.30 17.32 -3.94
C GLU A 233 -10.98 16.04 -4.73
N GLN A 234 -11.40 15.94 -5.99
CA GLN A 234 -11.14 14.76 -6.83
C GLN A 234 -9.67 14.64 -7.25
N THR A 235 -8.92 15.73 -7.21
CA THR A 235 -7.48 15.78 -7.54
C THR A 235 -6.60 15.93 -6.30
N ALA A 236 -7.20 15.96 -5.10
CA ALA A 236 -6.51 16.15 -3.85
C ALA A 236 -5.54 14.99 -3.55
N LEU A 237 -4.46 15.32 -2.84
CA LEU A 237 -3.59 14.32 -2.22
C LEU A 237 -4.38 13.52 -1.16
N ILE A 238 -3.97 12.30 -0.84
CA ILE A 238 -4.60 11.53 0.25
C ILE A 238 -4.49 12.31 1.57
N ILE A 239 -3.36 12.94 1.85
CA ILE A 239 -3.21 13.80 3.05
C ILE A 239 -4.22 14.95 3.05
N SER A 240 -4.46 15.56 1.88
CA SER A 240 -5.41 16.66 1.73
C SER A 240 -6.84 16.20 1.94
N MET A 241 -7.17 14.96 1.54
CA MET A 241 -8.49 14.36 1.80
C MET A 241 -8.68 14.02 3.29
N VAL A 242 -7.64 13.53 3.98
CA VAL A 242 -7.71 13.17 5.41
C VAL A 242 -7.89 14.40 6.30
N PHE A 243 -7.14 15.48 6.01
CA PHE A 243 -7.17 16.71 6.80
C PHE A 243 -8.05 17.82 6.19
N TYR A 244 -8.74 17.54 5.08
CA TYR A 244 -9.57 18.49 4.34
C TYR A 244 -8.84 19.75 3.84
N PHE A 245 -7.52 19.68 3.58
CA PHE A 245 -6.73 20.81 3.07
C PHE A 245 -7.22 21.33 1.71
N CYS A 246 -8.00 20.55 0.95
CA CYS A 246 -8.61 21.00 -0.30
C CYS A 246 -9.63 22.13 -0.09
N LEU A 247 -10.19 22.27 1.12
CA LEU A 247 -11.15 23.31 1.48
C LEU A 247 -10.48 24.59 1.98
N ASP A 248 -9.21 24.56 2.39
CA ASP A 248 -8.51 25.72 2.94
C ASP A 248 -8.61 26.97 2.04
N PRO A 249 -8.39 26.88 0.69
CA PRO A 249 -8.52 28.04 -0.18
C PRO A 249 -9.93 28.63 -0.17
N LEU A 250 -10.96 27.79 -0.02
CA LEU A 250 -12.36 28.21 0.05
C LEU A 250 -12.67 28.87 1.39
N ILE A 251 -12.16 28.32 2.49
CA ILE A 251 -12.31 28.90 3.85
C ILE A 251 -11.63 30.26 3.92
N PHE A 252 -10.40 30.38 3.40
CA PHE A 252 -9.70 31.67 3.33
C PHE A 252 -10.40 32.66 2.40
N LEU A 253 -11.00 32.20 1.29
CA LEU A 253 -11.81 33.05 0.41
C LEU A 253 -13.03 33.59 1.15
N ALA A 254 -13.78 32.72 1.84
CA ALA A 254 -14.96 33.08 2.62
C ALA A 254 -14.63 34.02 3.78
N TYR A 255 -13.46 33.86 4.40
CA TYR A 255 -12.99 34.76 5.46
C TYR A 255 -12.68 36.17 4.95
N ARG A 256 -12.22 36.32 3.69
CA ARG A 256 -11.79 37.60 3.12
C ARG A 256 -12.92 38.45 2.57
N ILE A 257 -14.08 37.87 2.26
CA ILE A 257 -15.18 38.55 1.58
C ILE A 257 -16.44 38.56 2.46
N PRO A 258 -17.25 39.63 2.42
CA PRO A 258 -18.44 39.75 3.27
C PRO A 258 -19.57 38.79 2.89
N HIS A 259 -19.67 38.39 1.61
CA HIS A 259 -20.58 37.34 1.16
C HIS A 259 -19.92 36.47 0.09
N LEU A 260 -20.10 35.16 0.19
CA LEU A 260 -19.60 34.21 -0.80
C LEU A 260 -20.69 33.94 -1.84
N ASN A 261 -20.48 34.41 -3.06
CA ASN A 261 -21.38 34.14 -4.19
C ASN A 261 -21.35 32.67 -4.61
N PHE A 262 -22.49 32.18 -5.10
CA PHE A 262 -22.63 30.80 -5.58
C PHE A 262 -21.61 30.45 -6.68
N ASP A 263 -21.33 31.37 -7.61
CA ASP A 263 -20.39 31.14 -8.71
C ASP A 263 -18.92 30.97 -8.27
N ARG A 264 -18.61 31.30 -7.01
CA ARG A 264 -17.26 31.13 -6.43
C ARG A 264 -17.08 29.79 -5.74
N LEU A 265 -18.16 29.04 -5.54
CA LEU A 265 -18.09 27.70 -4.99
C LEU A 265 -17.46 26.74 -6.02
N PRO A 266 -16.66 25.76 -5.57
CA PRO A 266 -16.21 24.71 -6.46
C PRO A 266 -17.43 23.96 -7.04
N PRO A 267 -17.33 23.48 -8.29
CA PRO A 267 -18.38 22.64 -8.84
C PRO A 267 -18.57 21.39 -7.98
N LEU A 268 -19.76 20.80 -8.04
CA LEU A 268 -20.01 19.53 -7.37
C LEU A 268 -19.11 18.45 -7.98
N ALA A 269 -18.65 17.49 -7.19
CA ALA A 269 -17.89 16.38 -7.74
C ALA A 269 -18.79 15.44 -8.54
N ASP A 270 -18.23 14.82 -9.58
CA ASP A 270 -18.91 13.93 -10.52
C ASP A 270 -19.79 12.89 -9.83
N TYR A 271 -19.28 12.22 -8.80
CA TYR A 271 -19.99 11.16 -8.10
C TYR A 271 -21.19 11.68 -7.29
N GLY A 272 -21.28 12.99 -7.06
CA GLY A 272 -22.40 13.66 -6.40
C GLY A 272 -23.48 14.15 -7.37
N TYR A 273 -23.27 14.12 -8.68
CA TYR A 273 -24.29 14.54 -9.63
C TYR A 273 -25.48 13.59 -9.65
N THR A 274 -26.68 14.16 -9.74
CA THR A 274 -27.93 13.37 -9.72
C THR A 274 -28.03 12.39 -10.87
N GLU A 275 -27.44 12.69 -12.02
CA GLU A 275 -27.43 11.79 -13.18
C GLU A 275 -26.67 10.49 -12.86
N ASN A 276 -25.48 10.62 -12.27
CA ASN A 276 -24.63 9.49 -11.87
C ASN A 276 -25.27 8.71 -10.71
N LEU A 277 -25.79 9.40 -9.70
CA LEU A 277 -26.49 8.77 -8.57
C LEU A 277 -27.73 7.98 -9.01
N LYS A 278 -28.52 8.53 -9.94
CA LYS A 278 -29.69 7.83 -10.49
C LYS A 278 -29.26 6.57 -11.25
N ALA A 279 -28.21 6.66 -12.06
CA ALA A 279 -27.69 5.52 -12.81
C ALA A 279 -27.26 4.37 -11.88
N ASP A 280 -26.70 4.68 -10.71
CA ASP A 280 -26.28 3.68 -9.73
C ASP A 280 -27.45 3.09 -8.91
N VAL A 281 -28.37 3.94 -8.43
CA VAL A 281 -29.41 3.54 -7.46
C VAL A 281 -30.66 2.97 -8.13
N PHE A 282 -31.13 3.57 -9.23
CA PHE A 282 -32.43 3.24 -9.82
C PHE A 282 -32.55 1.80 -10.35
N PRO A 283 -31.51 1.17 -10.93
CA PRO A 283 -31.58 -0.24 -11.34
C PRO A 283 -31.92 -1.21 -10.19
N HIS A 284 -31.66 -0.80 -8.95
CA HIS A 284 -31.84 -1.61 -7.76
C HIS A 284 -33.09 -1.21 -6.95
N SER A 285 -33.58 0.02 -7.11
CA SER A 285 -34.68 0.59 -6.33
C SER A 285 -36.00 0.78 -7.09
N ASP A 286 -36.04 0.52 -8.41
CA ASP A 286 -37.23 0.80 -9.22
C ASP A 286 -38.39 -0.15 -8.90
N VAL A 287 -39.39 0.39 -8.19
CA VAL A 287 -40.64 -0.27 -7.85
C VAL A 287 -41.51 -0.51 -9.10
N PHE A 288 -41.44 0.39 -10.09
CA PHE A 288 -42.18 0.28 -11.34
C PHE A 288 -41.61 -0.81 -12.26
N ALA A 289 -40.33 -1.15 -12.10
CA ALA A 289 -39.73 -2.34 -12.70
C ALA A 289 -40.16 -3.66 -12.03
N GLY A 290 -41.09 -3.63 -11.07
CA GLY A 290 -41.65 -4.81 -10.41
C GLY A 290 -40.79 -5.37 -9.26
N LYS A 291 -39.70 -4.69 -8.87
CA LYS A 291 -38.84 -5.10 -7.75
C LYS A 291 -39.41 -4.61 -6.42
N LYS A 292 -39.99 -5.52 -5.64
CA LYS A 292 -40.49 -5.24 -4.29
C LYS A 292 -39.38 -5.46 -3.24
N CYS A 293 -38.46 -4.51 -3.13
CA CYS A 293 -37.45 -4.50 -2.07
C CYS A 293 -37.64 -3.29 -1.16
N HIS A 294 -37.44 -3.46 0.15
CA HIS A 294 -37.44 -2.32 1.07
C HIS A 294 -36.28 -1.37 0.71
N VAL A 295 -36.59 -0.07 0.60
CA VAL A 295 -35.65 0.99 0.25
C VAL A 295 -34.40 0.95 1.13
N PHE A 296 -34.56 0.67 2.43
CA PHE A 296 -33.45 0.54 3.37
C PHE A 296 -32.39 -0.48 2.92
N PHE A 297 -32.82 -1.71 2.57
CA PHE A 297 -31.88 -2.76 2.16
C PHE A 297 -31.22 -2.45 0.82
N VAL A 298 -31.93 -1.77 -0.08
CA VAL A 298 -31.35 -1.30 -1.35
C VAL A 298 -30.21 -0.31 -1.08
N PHE A 299 -30.42 0.68 -0.21
CA PHE A 299 -29.39 1.65 0.16
C PHE A 299 -28.17 0.98 0.81
N VAL A 300 -28.38 0.10 1.78
CA VAL A 300 -27.28 -0.63 2.44
C VAL A 300 -26.51 -1.47 1.42
N TRP A 301 -27.18 -2.09 0.47
CA TRP A 301 -26.56 -2.92 -0.55
C TRP A 301 -25.78 -2.12 -1.60
N VAL A 302 -26.33 -1.00 -2.08
CA VAL A 302 -25.68 -0.09 -3.04
C VAL A 302 -24.44 0.55 -2.42
N TYR A 303 -24.56 1.09 -1.19
CA TYR A 303 -23.48 1.79 -0.50
C TYR A 303 -22.72 0.92 0.50
N ARG A 304 -22.75 -0.42 0.35
CA ARG A 304 -22.18 -1.37 1.33
C ARG A 304 -20.73 -1.09 1.68
N TRP A 305 -19.92 -0.67 0.71
CA TRP A 305 -18.50 -0.37 0.95
C TRP A 305 -18.30 0.92 1.73
N THR A 306 -19.13 1.93 1.46
CA THR A 306 -19.11 3.19 2.21
C THR A 306 -19.60 2.96 3.64
N VAL A 307 -20.70 2.22 3.84
CA VAL A 307 -21.24 1.88 5.16
C VAL A 307 -20.26 1.01 5.95
N LEU A 308 -19.67 -0.01 5.32
CA LEU A 308 -18.64 -0.84 5.95
C LEU A 308 -17.42 0.00 6.34
N GLY A 309 -16.94 0.87 5.45
CA GLY A 309 -15.83 1.77 5.72
C GLY A 309 -16.09 2.69 6.92
N MET A 310 -17.26 3.36 6.96
CA MET A 310 -17.66 4.20 8.10
C MET A 310 -17.76 3.41 9.40
N THR A 311 -18.34 2.20 9.35
CA THR A 311 -18.49 1.33 10.53
C THR A 311 -17.13 0.92 11.09
N VAL A 312 -16.21 0.50 10.22
CA VAL A 312 -14.84 0.15 10.61
C VAL A 312 -14.11 1.34 11.23
N MET A 313 -14.25 2.53 10.65
CA MET A 313 -13.63 3.75 11.21
C MET A 313 -14.19 4.09 12.59
N LEU A 314 -15.50 3.95 12.82
CA LEU A 314 -16.11 4.15 14.14
C LEU A 314 -15.61 3.14 15.17
N ILE A 315 -15.44 1.87 14.79
CA ILE A 315 -14.85 0.85 15.66
C ILE A 315 -13.42 1.23 16.05
N ILE A 316 -12.61 1.68 15.09
CA ILE A 316 -11.24 2.14 15.35
C ILE A 316 -11.24 3.31 16.33
N VAL A 317 -12.11 4.31 16.13
CA VAL A 317 -12.23 5.46 17.04
C VAL A 317 -12.63 4.99 18.45
N ALA A 318 -13.61 4.10 18.57
CA ALA A 318 -14.03 3.55 19.85
C ALA A 318 -12.91 2.77 20.56
N LEU A 319 -12.14 1.96 19.83
CA LEU A 319 -10.98 1.25 20.37
C LEU A 319 -9.85 2.21 20.77
N SER A 320 -9.62 3.27 19.99
CA SER A 320 -8.59 4.27 20.27
C SER A 320 -8.86 5.06 21.56
N ALA A 321 -10.13 5.22 21.94
CA ALA A 321 -10.52 5.88 23.18
C ALA A 321 -10.01 5.15 24.44
N PHE A 322 -9.75 3.84 24.36
CA PHE A 322 -9.16 3.07 25.46
C PHE A 322 -7.65 3.29 25.63
N ILE A 323 -6.96 3.85 24.63
CA ILE A 323 -5.51 4.09 24.70
C ILE A 323 -5.18 5.11 25.80
N SER A 324 -5.97 6.18 25.94
CA SER A 324 -5.77 7.22 26.95
C SER A 324 -5.84 6.72 28.40
N PRO A 325 -6.89 5.99 28.83
CA PRO A 325 -6.95 5.45 30.19
C PRO A 325 -5.89 4.37 30.44
N ILE A 326 -5.57 3.51 29.46
CA ILE A 326 -4.50 2.51 29.60
C ILE A 326 -3.14 3.18 29.78
N GLY A 327 -2.84 4.21 28.98
CA GLY A 327 -1.60 4.97 29.07
C GLY A 327 -1.47 5.67 30.43
N SER A 328 -2.52 6.36 30.85
CA SER A 328 -2.55 7.06 32.15
C SER A 328 -2.34 6.10 33.33
N ASN A 329 -2.99 4.93 33.32
CA ASN A 329 -2.83 3.92 34.37
C ASN A 329 -1.41 3.34 34.43
N ARG A 330 -0.71 3.25 33.29
CA ARG A 330 0.69 2.77 33.26
C ARG A 330 1.71 3.84 33.62
N LEU A 331 1.40 5.12 33.44
CA LEU A 331 2.26 6.23 33.85
C LEU A 331 2.24 6.50 35.35
N LEU A 332 1.11 6.23 36.02
CA LEU A 332 0.93 6.45 37.46
C LEU A 332 1.52 5.33 38.34
N ARG A 333 2.08 4.28 37.74
CA ARG A 333 2.57 3.08 38.44
C ARG A 333 4.10 3.06 38.48
#